data_AF-A0A976L7L5-F1
#
_entry.id   AF-A0A976L7L5-F1
#
_cell.length_a   1.000
_cell.length_b   1.000
_cell.length_c   1.000
_cell.angle_alpha   90.00
_cell.angle_beta   90.00
_cell.angle_gamma   90.00
#
_symmetry.space_group_name_H-M   'P 1'
#
loop_
_entity.id
_entity.type
_entity.pdbx_description
1 polymer ?
#
loop_
_entity_poly.entity_id
_entity_poly.type
_entity_poly.pdbx_seq_one_letter_code
_entity_poly.pdbx_strand_id
1 'polypeptide(L)'
;AGGTIAKWIEAGIEVAYCICTNGDQGGEESDVPVEEMPRVRQQEQRNAGAALGVTDITFLNYRDGWLEPTIQLRRDIVKAIRITKPDRMVIQSPERNWERIGASHPDHLAAGEAAIQAVYPDARNPFAFPELKAEGFEPWRVKEVWVMASPNPDYFIDITETFPKKIAALKAHVSQTAHNAELENVVRSWGERNAQANGLAEGRVAEVFKIVNTN
;
A
#
# COMPACT_ATOMS: atom_id res chain seq x y z
N ALA A 1 4.71 -3.15 1.90
CA ALA A 1 4.60 -3.92 3.17
C ALA A 1 4.38 -5.43 2.92
N GLY A 2 5.00 -6.02 1.89
CA GLY A 2 4.66 -7.41 1.49
C GLY A 2 5.04 -8.46 2.54
N GLY A 3 6.13 -8.26 3.28
CA GLY A 3 6.55 -9.19 4.32
C GLY A 3 5.63 -9.15 5.54
N THR A 4 5.20 -7.95 5.94
CA THR A 4 4.21 -7.75 7.01
C THR A 4 2.86 -8.32 6.62
N ILE A 5 2.42 -8.12 5.37
CA ILE A 5 1.16 -8.65 4.85
C ILE A 5 1.18 -10.18 4.84
N ALA A 6 2.25 -10.81 4.35
CA ALA A 6 2.40 -12.26 4.42
C ALA A 6 2.32 -12.79 5.87
N LYS A 7 2.92 -12.06 6.83
CA LYS A 7 2.86 -12.41 8.25
C LYS A 7 1.44 -12.32 8.82
N TRP A 8 0.66 -11.33 8.39
CA TRP A 8 -0.75 -11.19 8.76
C TRP A 8 -1.61 -12.32 8.19
N ILE A 9 -1.42 -12.64 6.91
CA ILE A 9 -2.12 -13.75 6.26
C ILE A 9 -1.80 -15.09 6.96
N GLU A 10 -0.53 -15.35 7.30
CA GLU A 10 -0.14 -16.55 8.06
C GLU A 10 -0.76 -16.62 9.45
N ALA A 11 -1.06 -15.47 10.05
CA ALA A 11 -1.76 -15.37 11.33
C ALA A 11 -3.29 -15.45 11.19
N GLY A 12 -3.84 -15.67 9.99
CA GLY A 12 -5.28 -15.76 9.74
C GLY A 12 -5.99 -14.40 9.68
N ILE A 13 -5.25 -13.31 9.51
CA ILE A 13 -5.83 -11.97 9.33
C ILE A 13 -6.21 -11.79 7.87
N GLU A 14 -7.46 -11.36 7.63
CA GLU A 14 -7.94 -11.01 6.30
C GLU A 14 -7.30 -9.70 5.83
N VAL A 15 -6.86 -9.66 4.57
CA VAL A 15 -6.22 -8.49 3.96
C VAL A 15 -6.89 -8.19 2.63
N ALA A 16 -7.26 -6.93 2.43
CA ALA A 16 -7.78 -6.40 1.17
C ALA A 16 -6.93 -5.23 0.68
N TYR A 17 -6.82 -5.08 -0.63
CA TYR A 17 -6.12 -3.95 -1.27
C TYR A 17 -7.10 -3.01 -1.97
N CYS A 18 -6.87 -1.71 -1.80
CA CYS A 18 -7.50 -0.65 -2.57
C CYS A 18 -6.39 0.10 -3.33
N ILE A 19 -6.27 -0.16 -4.63
CA ILE A 19 -5.25 0.42 -5.49
C ILE A 19 -5.83 1.65 -6.18
N CYS A 20 -5.25 2.82 -5.93
CA CYS A 20 -5.78 4.10 -6.42
C CYS A 20 -5.60 4.24 -7.95
N THR A 21 -4.39 4.02 -8.46
CA THR A 21 -4.07 4.26 -9.87
C THR A 21 -4.05 2.97 -10.70
N ASN A 22 -4.13 3.13 -12.02
CA ASN A 22 -4.04 2.04 -12.99
C ASN A 22 -2.59 1.67 -13.37
N GLY A 23 -1.60 2.47 -12.95
CA GLY A 23 -0.18 2.26 -13.26
C GLY A 23 0.18 2.47 -14.73
N ASP A 24 -0.53 3.31 -15.50
CA ASP A 24 -0.27 3.46 -16.93
C ASP A 24 1.04 4.19 -17.30
N GLN A 25 1.70 4.86 -16.35
CA GLN A 25 2.86 5.72 -16.61
C GLN A 25 4.15 5.33 -15.86
N GLY A 26 4.09 4.41 -14.89
CA GLY A 26 5.31 3.90 -14.26
C GLY A 26 6.18 3.08 -15.23
N GLY A 27 7.47 2.91 -14.94
CA GLY A 27 8.38 2.04 -15.70
C GLY A 27 9.22 2.74 -16.78
N GLU A 28 9.98 1.93 -17.51
CA GLU A 28 10.81 2.35 -18.65
C GLU A 28 10.08 2.06 -19.98
N GLU A 29 10.70 2.40 -21.11
CA GLU A 29 10.18 2.03 -22.43
C GLU A 29 9.89 0.52 -22.49
N SER A 30 8.72 0.17 -23.01
CA SER A 30 8.22 -1.20 -23.08
C SER A 30 7.65 -1.46 -24.47
N ASP A 31 7.81 -2.68 -24.97
CA ASP A 31 7.15 -3.13 -26.20
C ASP A 31 5.63 -3.31 -26.02
N VAL A 32 5.13 -3.23 -24.78
CA VAL A 32 3.70 -3.28 -24.47
C VAL A 32 3.07 -1.92 -24.78
N PRO A 33 2.00 -1.85 -25.60
CA PRO A 33 1.29 -0.60 -25.85
C PRO A 33 0.80 0.05 -24.55
N VAL A 34 0.89 1.38 -24.46
CA VAL A 34 0.54 2.14 -23.25
C VAL A 34 -0.89 1.88 -22.81
N GLU A 35 -1.82 1.77 -23.77
CA GLU A 35 -3.22 1.45 -23.56
C GLU A 35 -3.48 0.06 -22.97
N GLU A 36 -2.55 -0.89 -23.14
CA GLU A 36 -2.65 -2.23 -22.58
C GLU A 36 -2.01 -2.33 -21.19
N MET A 37 -1.13 -1.39 -20.84
CA MET A 37 -0.35 -1.39 -19.60
C MET A 37 -1.22 -1.49 -18.33
N PRO A 38 -2.36 -0.77 -18.20
CA PRO A 38 -3.30 -0.96 -17.09
C PRO A 38 -3.71 -2.40 -16.86
N ARG A 39 -4.09 -3.10 -17.94
CA ARG A 39 -4.58 -4.49 -17.87
C ARG A 39 -3.46 -5.43 -17.43
N VAL A 40 -2.26 -5.24 -17.98
CA VAL A 40 -1.07 -6.00 -17.61
C VAL A 40 -0.78 -5.83 -16.12
N ARG A 41 -0.70 -4.58 -15.62
CA ARG A 41 -0.35 -4.31 -14.23
C ARG A 41 -1.42 -4.74 -13.23
N GLN A 42 -2.69 -4.66 -13.59
CA GLN A 42 -3.74 -5.23 -12.75
C GLN A 42 -3.60 -6.74 -12.63
N GLN A 43 -3.27 -7.44 -13.71
CA GLN A 43 -3.02 -8.88 -13.65
C GLN A 43 -1.78 -9.21 -12.82
N GLU A 44 -0.70 -8.47 -13.00
CA GLU A 44 0.53 -8.61 -12.19
C GLU A 44 0.24 -8.37 -10.70
N GLN A 45 -0.54 -7.34 -10.36
CA GLN A 45 -0.93 -7.06 -8.99
C GLN A 45 -1.80 -8.17 -8.39
N ARG A 46 -2.67 -8.82 -9.18
CA ARG A 46 -3.42 -10.01 -8.76
C ARG A 46 -2.50 -11.21 -8.53
N ASN A 47 -1.51 -11.42 -9.40
CA ASN A 47 -0.52 -12.48 -9.22
C ASN A 47 0.34 -12.24 -7.97
N ALA A 48 0.76 -10.99 -7.74
CA ALA A 48 1.48 -10.57 -6.53
C ALA A 48 0.64 -10.77 -5.27
N GLY A 49 -0.65 -10.43 -5.33
CA GLY A 49 -1.61 -10.70 -4.26
C GLY A 49 -1.71 -12.20 -3.95
N ALA A 50 -1.89 -13.03 -4.98
CA ALA A 50 -1.95 -14.48 -4.82
C ALA A 50 -0.68 -15.07 -4.18
N ALA A 51 0.51 -14.55 -4.51
CA ALA A 51 1.77 -14.97 -3.88
C ALA A 51 1.84 -14.65 -2.37
N LEU A 52 1.07 -13.67 -1.89
CA LEU A 52 0.96 -13.32 -0.47
C LEU A 52 -0.29 -13.90 0.21
N GLY A 53 -1.25 -14.40 -0.56
CA GLY A 53 -2.57 -14.84 -0.08
C GLY A 53 -3.65 -13.75 -0.04
N VAL A 54 -3.44 -12.64 -0.73
CA VAL A 54 -4.41 -11.53 -0.88
C VAL A 54 -5.23 -11.74 -2.14
N THR A 55 -6.55 -11.91 -1.99
CA THR A 55 -7.48 -12.13 -3.11
C THR A 55 -8.47 -10.97 -3.31
N ASP A 56 -8.81 -10.25 -2.26
CA ASP A 56 -9.65 -9.05 -2.34
C ASP A 56 -8.81 -7.84 -2.78
N ILE A 57 -8.91 -7.50 -4.07
CA ILE A 57 -8.15 -6.41 -4.68
C ILE A 57 -9.11 -5.57 -5.54
N THR A 58 -9.33 -4.35 -5.08
CA THR A 58 -10.12 -3.32 -5.76
C THR A 58 -9.20 -2.31 -6.42
N PHE A 59 -9.49 -1.97 -7.68
CA PHE A 59 -8.79 -0.93 -8.44
C PHE A 59 -9.75 0.24 -8.66
N LEU A 60 -9.35 1.45 -8.24
CA LEU A 60 -10.12 2.67 -8.44
C LEU A 60 -9.88 3.30 -9.82
N ASN A 61 -8.80 2.89 -10.51
CA ASN A 61 -8.47 3.25 -11.90
C ASN A 61 -8.24 4.75 -12.16
N TYR A 62 -7.77 5.50 -11.17
CA TYR A 62 -7.26 6.85 -11.41
C TYR A 62 -6.01 6.80 -12.31
N ARG A 63 -5.76 7.86 -13.06
CA ARG A 63 -4.60 7.95 -13.95
C ARG A 63 -3.31 8.06 -13.13
N ASP A 64 -2.32 7.24 -13.47
CA ASP A 64 -1.00 7.24 -12.84
C ASP A 64 -0.25 8.54 -13.12
N GLY A 65 0.48 9.07 -12.15
CA GLY A 65 1.21 10.34 -12.20
C GLY A 65 0.34 11.61 -12.12
N TRP A 66 -0.99 11.46 -12.05
CA TRP A 66 -1.97 12.56 -12.05
C TRP A 66 -2.87 12.52 -10.80
N LEU A 67 -2.54 11.69 -9.81
CA LEU A 67 -3.40 11.51 -8.66
C LEU A 67 -3.39 12.76 -7.79
N GLU A 68 -4.58 13.29 -7.51
CA GLU A 68 -4.80 14.40 -6.58
C GLU A 68 -5.69 13.95 -5.42
N PRO A 69 -5.51 14.51 -4.20
CA PRO A 69 -6.34 14.19 -3.04
C PRO A 69 -7.73 14.88 -3.13
N THR A 70 -8.48 14.52 -4.16
CA THR A 70 -9.81 15.08 -4.42
C THR A 70 -10.86 14.51 -3.46
N ILE A 71 -11.98 15.23 -3.30
CA ILE A 71 -13.16 14.73 -2.57
C ILE A 71 -13.67 13.42 -3.17
N GLN A 72 -13.58 13.26 -4.49
CA GLN A 72 -14.03 12.04 -5.19
C GLN A 72 -13.12 10.84 -4.86
N LEU A 73 -11.80 11.00 -4.86
CA LEU A 73 -10.87 9.95 -4.41
C LEU A 73 -11.15 9.57 -2.96
N ARG A 74 -11.33 10.58 -2.09
CA ARG A 74 -11.64 10.36 -0.67
C ARG A 74 -12.95 9.61 -0.48
N ARG A 75 -14.01 9.95 -1.24
CA ARG A 75 -15.29 9.23 -1.25
C ARG A 75 -15.11 7.75 -1.62
N ASP A 76 -14.33 7.47 -2.65
CA ASP A 76 -14.09 6.10 -3.12
C ASP A 76 -13.32 5.27 -2.09
N ILE A 77 -12.34 5.87 -1.40
CA ILE A 77 -11.63 5.22 -0.29
C ILE A 77 -12.58 5.00 0.91
N VAL A 78 -13.45 5.97 1.24
CA VAL A 78 -14.47 5.79 2.30
C VAL A 78 -15.40 4.62 1.96
N LYS A 79 -15.82 4.50 0.71
CA LYS A 79 -16.63 3.36 0.26
C LYS A 79 -15.88 2.05 0.46
N ALA A 80 -14.61 1.97 0.06
CA ALA A 80 -13.78 0.79 0.28
C ALA A 80 -13.66 0.43 1.78
N ILE A 81 -13.43 1.42 2.65
CA ILE A 81 -13.38 1.24 4.11
C ILE A 81 -14.71 0.70 4.64
N ARG A 82 -15.86 1.25 4.22
CA ARG A 82 -17.18 0.83 4.72
C ARG A 82 -17.62 -0.55 4.18
N ILE A 83 -17.08 -0.98 3.05
CA ILE A 83 -17.24 -2.35 2.51
C ILE A 83 -16.40 -3.34 3.32
N THR A 84 -15.10 -3.07 3.45
CA THR A 84 -14.11 -4.01 4.01
C THR A 84 -14.02 -3.98 5.52
N LYS A 85 -14.51 -2.91 6.16
CA LYS A 85 -14.55 -2.71 7.61
C LYS A 85 -13.21 -3.05 8.31
N PRO A 86 -12.08 -2.46 7.88
CA PRO A 86 -10.78 -2.84 8.39
C PRO A 86 -10.55 -2.33 9.82
N ASP A 87 -9.95 -3.14 10.67
CA ASP A 87 -9.44 -2.69 11.97
C ASP A 87 -8.23 -1.75 11.82
N ARG A 88 -7.40 -2.00 10.80
CA ARG A 88 -6.18 -1.26 10.49
C ARG A 88 -6.02 -0.97 9.00
N MET A 89 -5.40 0.14 8.66
CA MET A 89 -5.02 0.46 7.28
C MET A 89 -3.52 0.68 7.14
N VAL A 90 -2.93 0.16 6.07
CA VAL A 90 -1.55 0.50 5.65
C VAL A 90 -1.63 1.53 4.52
N ILE A 91 -0.97 2.67 4.68
CA ILE A 91 -1.01 3.76 3.69
C ILE A 91 0.39 4.29 3.36
N GLN A 92 0.52 5.06 2.29
CA GLN A 92 1.73 5.86 2.05
C GLN A 92 1.74 7.10 2.96
N SER A 93 2.94 7.62 3.24
CA SER A 93 3.11 8.89 3.96
C SER A 93 2.53 10.07 3.17
N PRO A 94 1.69 10.94 3.78
CA PRO A 94 1.34 12.23 3.21
C PRO A 94 2.46 13.28 3.40
N GLU A 95 3.47 12.98 4.23
CA GLU A 95 4.60 13.87 4.47
C GLU A 95 5.72 13.65 3.45
N ARG A 96 6.28 14.77 2.96
CA ARG A 96 7.40 14.74 2.04
C ARG A 96 8.70 14.43 2.77
N ASN A 97 9.37 13.37 2.36
CA ASN A 97 10.71 12.99 2.79
C ASN A 97 11.77 13.51 1.78
N TRP A 98 12.47 14.57 2.16
CA TRP A 98 13.50 15.21 1.32
C TRP A 98 14.76 14.37 1.16
N GLU A 99 15.07 13.51 2.13
CA GLU A 99 16.24 12.61 2.07
C GLU A 99 15.98 11.40 1.14
N ARG A 100 14.71 11.09 0.90
CA ARG A 100 14.28 9.98 0.03
C ARG A 100 13.15 10.42 -0.89
N ILE A 101 13.47 11.33 -1.83
CA ILE A 101 12.47 11.95 -2.70
C ILE A 101 11.62 10.96 -3.50
N GLY A 102 12.18 9.82 -3.94
CA GLY A 102 11.43 8.78 -4.65
C GLY A 102 10.32 8.13 -3.82
N ALA A 103 10.42 8.15 -2.48
CA ALA A 103 9.34 7.70 -1.61
C ALA A 103 8.18 8.71 -1.56
N SER A 104 8.45 9.98 -1.93
CA SER A 104 7.51 11.11 -1.92
C SER A 104 7.03 11.50 -3.33
N HIS A 105 6.88 10.50 -4.21
CA HIS A 105 6.24 10.68 -5.51
C HIS A 105 4.87 11.36 -5.32
N PRO A 106 4.45 12.29 -6.22
CA PRO A 106 3.17 13.00 -6.08
C PRO A 106 1.98 12.08 -5.78
N ASP A 107 1.85 10.98 -6.51
CA ASP A 107 0.77 10.01 -6.27
C ASP A 107 0.83 9.33 -4.89
N HIS A 108 2.02 9.08 -4.34
CA HIS A 108 2.14 8.54 -2.99
C HIS A 108 1.61 9.52 -1.95
N LEU A 109 1.96 10.80 -2.10
CA LEU A 109 1.50 11.86 -1.21
C LEU A 109 -0.01 12.05 -1.34
N ALA A 110 -0.54 12.10 -2.56
CA ALA A 110 -1.97 12.24 -2.81
C ALA A 110 -2.78 11.05 -2.26
N ALA A 111 -2.31 9.82 -2.48
CA ALA A 111 -2.94 8.62 -1.93
C ALA A 111 -2.88 8.60 -0.40
N GLY A 112 -1.74 8.94 0.19
CA GLY A 112 -1.58 9.04 1.65
C GLY A 112 -2.51 10.08 2.27
N GLU A 113 -2.59 11.26 1.68
CA GLU A 113 -3.45 12.37 2.13
C GLU A 113 -4.93 12.00 2.01
N ALA A 114 -5.37 11.48 0.87
CA ALA A 114 -6.76 11.06 0.69
C ALA A 114 -7.13 9.90 1.65
N ALA A 115 -6.23 8.95 1.86
CA ALA A 115 -6.48 7.82 2.74
C ALA A 115 -6.58 8.22 4.21
N ILE A 116 -5.71 9.10 4.73
CA ILE A 116 -5.78 9.53 6.13
C ILE A 116 -7.04 10.38 6.39
N GLN A 117 -7.43 11.23 5.45
CA GLN A 117 -8.68 12.00 5.54
C GLN A 117 -9.92 11.09 5.44
N ALA A 118 -9.87 10.05 4.61
CA ALA A 118 -10.92 9.04 4.53
C ALA A 118 -11.07 8.26 5.84
N VAL A 119 -9.96 7.91 6.51
CA VAL A 119 -9.99 7.27 7.83
C VAL A 119 -10.59 8.20 8.89
N TYR A 120 -10.08 9.43 8.98
CA TYR A 120 -10.55 10.42 9.93
C TYR A 120 -10.69 11.80 9.29
N PRO A 121 -11.89 12.42 9.34
CA PRO A 121 -13.08 11.97 10.08
C PRO A 121 -14.08 11.15 9.25
N ASP A 122 -13.85 10.91 7.96
CA ASP A 122 -14.97 10.62 7.04
C ASP A 122 -15.61 9.24 7.19
N ALA A 123 -14.81 8.16 7.26
CA ALA A 123 -15.34 6.80 7.28
C ALA A 123 -16.25 6.53 8.48
N ARG A 124 -15.93 7.14 9.63
CA ARG A 124 -16.66 6.98 10.89
C ARG A 124 -17.86 7.93 11.03
N ASN A 125 -17.92 8.98 10.22
CA ASN A 125 -18.92 10.04 10.34
C ASN A 125 -20.17 9.71 9.49
N PRO A 126 -21.36 9.51 10.09
CA PRO A 126 -22.59 9.26 9.33
C PRO A 126 -23.02 10.43 8.44
N PHE A 127 -22.49 11.63 8.66
CA PHE A 127 -22.78 12.83 7.86
C PHE A 127 -21.77 13.07 6.73
N ALA A 128 -20.63 12.36 6.73
CA ALA A 128 -19.71 12.38 5.61
C ALA A 128 -20.16 11.37 4.56
N PHE A 129 -20.27 11.82 3.30
CA PHE A 129 -20.76 11.02 2.17
C PHE A 129 -22.08 10.30 2.50
N PRO A 130 -23.16 11.04 2.82
CA PRO A 130 -24.44 10.46 3.24
C PRO A 130 -25.06 9.55 2.17
N GLU A 131 -24.73 9.77 0.89
CA GLU A 131 -25.14 8.90 -0.22
C GLU A 131 -24.57 7.47 -0.07
N LEU A 132 -23.35 7.30 0.46
CA LEU A 132 -22.81 5.96 0.72
C LEU A 132 -23.62 5.23 1.80
N LYS A 133 -24.10 5.96 2.81
CA LYS A 133 -24.99 5.38 3.82
C LYS A 133 -26.35 5.01 3.21
N ALA A 134 -26.89 5.86 2.34
CA ALA A 134 -28.13 5.56 1.61
C ALA A 134 -27.99 4.34 0.68
N GLU A 135 -26.79 4.08 0.14
CA GLU A 135 -26.43 2.87 -0.61
C GLU A 135 -26.24 1.62 0.29
N GLY A 136 -26.34 1.75 1.63
CA GLY A 136 -26.18 0.66 2.59
C GLY A 136 -24.77 0.48 3.14
N PHE A 137 -23.82 1.36 2.81
CA PHE A 137 -22.47 1.36 3.36
C PHE A 137 -22.45 2.12 4.69
N GLU A 138 -22.65 1.37 5.77
CA GLU A 138 -22.66 1.93 7.14
C GLU A 138 -21.30 2.48 7.56
N PRO A 139 -21.26 3.56 8.36
CA PRO A 139 -20.02 4.13 8.88
C PRO A 139 -19.16 3.10 9.61
N TRP A 140 -17.85 3.24 9.48
CA TRP A 140 -16.88 2.35 10.09
C TRP A 140 -15.73 3.10 10.72
N ARG A 141 -15.27 2.62 11.89
CA ARG A 141 -14.14 3.19 12.63
C ARG A 141 -12.91 2.30 12.41
N VAL A 142 -11.97 2.77 11.59
CA VAL A 142 -10.62 2.22 11.55
C VAL A 142 -9.90 2.62 12.85
N LYS A 143 -9.23 1.67 13.51
CA LYS A 143 -8.65 1.85 14.85
C LYS A 143 -7.22 2.36 14.79
N GLU A 144 -6.48 1.95 13.77
CA GLU A 144 -5.08 2.31 13.59
C GLU A 144 -4.69 2.45 12.11
N VAL A 145 -3.74 3.35 11.84
CA VAL A 145 -3.14 3.55 10.51
C VAL A 145 -1.64 3.34 10.61
N TRP A 146 -1.12 2.50 9.72
CA TRP A 146 0.28 2.13 9.61
C TRP A 146 0.87 2.82 8.38
N VAL A 147 1.60 3.90 8.61
CA VAL A 147 2.10 4.78 7.56
C VAL A 147 3.47 4.28 7.10
N MET A 148 3.55 3.86 5.84
CA MET A 148 4.80 3.52 5.17
C MET A 148 5.56 4.79 4.77
N ALA A 149 6.89 4.68 4.67
CA ALA A 149 7.75 5.74 4.15
C ALA A 149 7.64 7.09 4.90
N SER A 150 7.11 7.09 6.12
CA SER A 150 7.16 8.24 7.01
C SER A 150 8.62 8.69 7.19
N PRO A 151 8.90 10.00 7.28
CA PRO A 151 10.22 10.48 7.65
C PRO A 151 10.63 10.09 9.07
N ASN A 152 9.66 9.75 9.94
CA ASN A 152 9.88 9.42 11.35
C ASN A 152 9.19 8.10 11.73
N PRO A 153 9.57 6.94 11.15
CA PRO A 153 8.98 5.66 11.52
C PRO A 153 9.40 5.25 12.93
N ASP A 154 8.50 4.63 13.69
CA ASP A 154 8.70 4.25 15.09
C ASP A 154 8.30 2.80 15.39
N TYR A 155 7.93 2.04 14.36
CA TYR A 155 7.48 0.67 14.51
C TYR A 155 8.12 -0.25 13.47
N PHE A 156 8.65 -1.38 13.93
CA PHE A 156 9.46 -2.30 13.12
C PHE A 156 8.88 -3.70 13.20
N ILE A 157 8.69 -4.34 12.05
CA ILE A 157 8.26 -5.73 11.94
C ILE A 157 9.40 -6.55 11.37
N ASP A 158 9.88 -7.52 12.14
CA ASP A 158 10.75 -8.59 11.60
C ASP A 158 9.95 -9.42 10.58
N ILE A 159 10.40 -9.36 9.33
CA ILE A 159 9.86 -10.08 8.18
C ILE A 159 10.84 -11.12 7.65
N THR A 160 11.86 -11.51 8.41
CA THR A 160 12.93 -12.42 7.93
C THR A 160 12.34 -13.70 7.33
N GLU A 161 11.39 -14.34 8.03
CA GLU A 161 10.74 -15.58 7.57
C GLU A 161 9.79 -15.36 6.39
N THR A 162 9.18 -14.18 6.29
CA THR A 162 8.22 -13.84 5.22
C THR A 162 8.85 -13.08 4.06
N PHE A 163 10.15 -12.79 4.13
CA PHE A 163 10.90 -12.08 3.10
C PHE A 163 10.88 -12.80 1.75
N PRO A 164 11.01 -14.15 1.67
CA PRO A 164 10.89 -14.85 0.39
C PRO A 164 9.55 -14.62 -0.30
N LYS A 165 8.43 -14.56 0.46
CA LYS A 165 7.09 -14.26 -0.08
C LYS A 165 7.01 -12.84 -0.61
N LYS A 166 7.59 -11.86 0.10
CA LYS A 166 7.70 -10.47 -0.37
C LYS A 166 8.44 -10.39 -1.71
N ILE A 167 9.53 -11.13 -1.86
CA ILE A 167 10.30 -11.14 -3.11
C ILE A 167 9.52 -11.83 -4.24
N ALA A 168 8.84 -12.94 -3.97
CA ALA A 168 7.98 -13.60 -4.95
C ALA A 168 6.87 -12.66 -5.46
N ALA A 169 6.22 -11.92 -4.55
CA ALA A 169 5.21 -10.94 -4.90
C ALA A 169 5.79 -9.78 -5.73
N LEU A 170 6.97 -9.26 -5.38
CA LEU A 170 7.65 -8.23 -6.18
C LEU A 170 7.99 -8.72 -7.59
N LYS A 171 8.53 -9.94 -7.72
CA LYS A 171 8.88 -10.56 -9.01
C LYS A 171 7.66 -10.85 -9.90
N ALA A 172 6.45 -10.85 -9.34
CA ALA A 172 5.21 -10.97 -10.13
C ALA A 172 4.88 -9.70 -10.94
N HIS A 173 5.47 -8.55 -10.59
CA HIS A 173 5.39 -7.32 -11.38
C HIS A 173 6.44 -7.32 -12.49
N VAL A 174 6.30 -8.25 -13.43
CA VAL A 174 7.28 -8.53 -14.50
C VAL A 174 7.62 -7.26 -15.29
N SER A 175 6.60 -6.50 -15.69
CA SER A 175 6.74 -5.24 -16.42
C SER A 175 7.57 -4.19 -15.68
N GLN A 176 7.74 -4.31 -14.36
CA GLN A 176 8.46 -3.36 -13.51
C GLN A 176 9.77 -3.88 -12.95
N THR A 177 9.97 -5.20 -12.95
CA THR A 177 11.07 -5.81 -12.19
C THR A 177 11.95 -6.75 -12.99
N ALA A 178 11.51 -7.22 -14.16
CA ALA A 178 12.26 -8.21 -14.93
C ALA A 178 13.66 -7.73 -15.35
N HIS A 179 13.84 -6.43 -15.56
CA HIS A 179 15.13 -5.82 -15.91
C HIS A 179 16.10 -5.72 -14.71
N ASN A 180 15.60 -5.86 -13.48
CA ASN A 180 16.38 -5.62 -12.27
C ASN A 180 16.87 -6.93 -11.64
N ALA A 181 18.02 -7.42 -12.11
CA ALA A 181 18.66 -8.63 -11.58
C ALA A 181 19.03 -8.51 -10.07
N GLU A 182 19.27 -7.28 -9.59
CA GLU A 182 19.70 -7.00 -8.21
C GLU A 182 18.53 -6.69 -7.26
N LEU A 183 17.28 -6.81 -7.72
CA LEU A 183 16.09 -6.42 -6.95
C LEU A 183 16.09 -7.01 -5.54
N GLU A 184 16.38 -8.31 -5.42
CA GLU A 184 16.37 -8.99 -4.14
C GLU A 184 17.46 -8.46 -3.20
N ASN A 185 18.68 -8.28 -3.71
CA ASN A 185 19.81 -7.76 -2.93
C ASN A 185 19.54 -6.34 -2.43
N VAL A 186 19.00 -5.48 -3.30
CA VAL A 186 18.64 -4.11 -2.94
C VAL A 186 17.55 -4.10 -1.86
N VAL A 187 16.46 -4.84 -2.07
CA VAL A 187 15.34 -4.90 -1.11
C VAL A 187 15.77 -5.52 0.23
N ARG A 188 16.67 -6.50 0.20
CA ARG A 188 17.26 -7.12 1.40
C ARG A 188 18.09 -6.11 2.17
N SER A 189 19.01 -5.42 1.50
CA SER A 189 19.88 -4.40 2.13
C SER A 189 19.08 -3.29 2.84
N TRP A 190 17.94 -2.89 2.26
CA TRP A 190 17.07 -1.90 2.89
C TRP A 190 16.43 -2.45 4.17
N GLY A 191 15.93 -3.68 4.12
CA GLY A 191 15.32 -4.28 5.30
C GLY A 191 16.33 -4.68 6.38
N GLU A 192 17.57 -5.03 6.01
CA GLU A 192 18.67 -5.25 6.97
C GLU A 192 19.04 -3.95 7.70
N ARG A 193 19.13 -2.81 6.98
CA ARG A 193 19.32 -1.50 7.64
C ARG A 193 18.21 -1.17 8.61
N ASN A 194 16.96 -1.46 8.25
CA ASN A 194 15.82 -1.29 9.16
C ASN A 194 15.91 -2.21 10.37
N ALA A 195 16.30 -3.48 10.18
CA ALA A 195 16.44 -4.46 11.25
C ALA A 195 17.54 -4.03 12.23
N GLN A 196 18.69 -3.56 11.72
CA GLN A 196 19.78 -3.02 12.51
C GLN A 196 19.35 -1.78 13.31
N ALA A 197 18.60 -0.86 12.71
CA ALA A 197 18.06 0.31 13.40
C ALA A 197 17.11 -0.07 14.55
N ASN A 198 16.48 -1.25 14.48
CA ASN A 198 15.65 -1.82 15.53
C ASN A 198 16.41 -2.71 16.54
N GLY A 199 17.73 -2.83 16.41
CA GLY A 199 18.55 -3.70 17.26
C GLY A 199 18.35 -5.20 17.03
N LEU A 200 17.84 -5.61 15.88
CA LEU A 200 17.77 -7.03 15.51
C LEU A 200 19.16 -7.59 15.16
N ALA A 201 19.32 -8.90 15.29
CA ALA A 201 20.57 -9.59 14.96
C ALA A 201 20.93 -9.47 13.46
N GLU A 202 22.22 -9.67 13.16
CA GLU A 202 22.72 -9.69 11.77
C GLU A 202 21.98 -10.72 10.91
N GLY A 203 21.73 -10.38 9.64
CA GLY A 203 20.97 -11.19 8.69
C GLY A 203 19.44 -11.11 8.83
N ARG A 204 18.93 -10.38 9.82
CA ARG A 204 17.49 -10.11 9.97
C ARG A 204 17.04 -9.00 9.02
N VAL A 205 15.77 -9.05 8.63
CA VAL A 205 15.17 -8.08 7.70
C VAL A 205 13.88 -7.52 8.31
N ALA A 206 13.70 -6.20 8.28
CA ALA A 206 12.51 -5.54 8.82
C ALA A 206 11.81 -4.58 7.85
N GLU A 207 10.48 -4.51 7.98
CA GLU A 207 9.66 -3.41 7.45
C GLU A 207 9.36 -2.40 8.56
N VAL A 208 9.23 -1.13 8.18
CA VAL A 208 9.08 -0.02 9.13
C VAL A 208 7.84 0.80 8.83
N PHE A 209 7.19 1.28 9.88
CA PHE A 209 5.96 2.05 9.84
C PHE A 209 5.99 3.14 10.90
N LYS A 210 5.19 4.19 10.68
CA LYS A 210 4.70 5.06 11.74
C LYS A 210 3.28 4.63 12.09
N ILE A 211 3.00 4.32 13.36
CA ILE A 211 1.64 3.98 13.79
C ILE A 211 0.90 5.22 14.29
N VAL A 212 -0.31 5.44 13.76
CA VAL A 212 -1.24 6.49 14.17
C VAL A 212 -2.49 5.83 14.73
N ASN A 213 -2.84 6.16 15.98
CA ASN A 213 -4.07 5.70 16.62
C ASN A 213 -5.23 6.63 16.24
N THR A 214 -6.36 6.07 15.80
CA THR A 214 -7.54 6.80 15.33
C THR A 214 -8.81 6.47 16.13
N ASN A 215 -8.66 5.80 17.29
CA ASN A 215 -9.78 5.52 18.19
C ASN A 215 -10.37 6.78 18.81
#